data_AF-A0A1Y3NFX4-F1
#
_entry.id   AF-A0A1Y3NFX4-F1
#
_cell.length_a   1.000
_cell.length_b   1.000
_cell.length_c   1.000
_cell.angle_alpha   90.00
_cell.angle_beta   90.00
_cell.angle_gamma   90.00
#
_symmetry.space_group_name_H-M   'P 1'
#
loop_
_entity.id
_entity.type
_entity.pdbx_description
1 polymer ?
#
loop_
_entity_poly.entity_id
_entity_poly.type
_entity_poly.pdbx_seq_one_letter_code
_entity_poly.pdbx_strand_id
1 'polypeptide(L)'
;MKFSTQFFGLVATSFVALTAGKTVQFSQKDSFNEILTEECRKEVANNKLFDKCIFEEFTVSNIKEVCGSKYSDECNKFDQDIMSQLPKCANDPNMKKLAEYVKDSYAIYKNYYCTVTSDGKTCPSVLKIIESNEKKQDPGEYHKLDCDYQSCIDVQLKAQEMNKKYVQLNNDLFIRSKDYNVEVNTKYFNDIIEYLKSPQCAPKNKDAGKLITDAPSSTSGATSIKVLSSFLSLALLYVLF
;
A
#
# COMPACT_ATOMS: atom_id res chain seq x y z
N MET A 1 2.59 21.98 -21.22
CA MET A 1 3.05 21.82 -19.82
C MET A 1 2.81 20.37 -19.43
N LYS A 2 3.87 19.62 -19.11
CA LYS A 2 3.76 18.23 -18.63
C LYS A 2 4.11 18.23 -17.15
N PHE A 3 3.09 18.24 -16.31
CA PHE A 3 3.21 17.98 -14.88
C PHE A 3 2.48 16.66 -14.63
N SER A 4 3.15 15.67 -14.05
CA SER A 4 2.56 14.72 -13.11
C SER A 4 3.49 13.52 -12.94
N THR A 5 4.17 13.46 -11.80
CA THR A 5 4.50 12.19 -11.16
C THR A 5 4.13 12.39 -9.71
N GLN A 6 2.90 12.00 -9.39
CA GLN A 6 2.24 12.25 -8.12
C GLN A 6 2.47 11.12 -7.12
N PHE A 7 2.22 11.45 -5.86
CA PHE A 7 2.86 10.89 -4.67
C PHE A 7 1.96 9.82 -4.02
N PHE A 8 2.51 8.70 -3.53
CA PHE A 8 1.71 7.67 -2.85
C PHE A 8 2.11 7.46 -1.39
N GLY A 9 1.10 7.56 -0.52
CA GLY A 9 1.17 7.20 0.88
C GLY A 9 1.43 5.70 1.12
N LEU A 10 2.41 5.45 1.97
CA LEU A 10 2.46 4.37 2.98
C LEU A 10 2.42 2.89 2.63
N VAL A 11 2.57 2.49 1.36
CA VAL A 11 2.80 1.06 1.05
C VAL A 11 4.01 0.78 0.17
N ALA A 12 4.62 1.80 -0.41
CA ALA A 12 5.94 1.64 -1.01
C ALA A 12 6.98 1.98 0.05
N THR A 13 7.95 1.12 0.35
CA THR A 13 9.15 1.61 1.03
C THR A 13 9.78 2.77 0.26
N SER A 14 9.43 3.03 -0.99
CA SER A 14 9.99 4.12 -1.76
C SER A 14 9.00 5.25 -2.06
N PHE A 15 9.27 6.45 -1.57
CA PHE A 15 8.60 7.67 -2.06
C PHE A 15 9.30 8.20 -3.31
N VAL A 16 8.53 8.60 -4.33
CA VAL A 16 9.01 9.42 -5.43
C VAL A 16 8.65 10.87 -5.14
N ALA A 17 9.62 11.68 -4.73
CA ALA A 17 9.47 13.13 -4.65
C ALA A 17 10.08 13.81 -5.87
N LEU A 18 9.35 14.79 -6.41
CA LEU A 18 9.89 15.77 -7.35
C LEU A 18 10.59 16.86 -6.53
N THR A 19 11.92 16.77 -6.45
CA THR A 19 12.77 17.87 -5.99
C THR A 19 13.50 18.41 -7.22
N ALA A 20 13.22 19.66 -7.61
CA ALA A 20 13.87 20.32 -8.75
C ALA A 20 13.97 19.49 -10.06
N GLY A 21 12.91 18.77 -10.44
CA GLY A 21 12.87 17.99 -11.69
C GLY A 21 13.60 16.64 -11.65
N LYS A 22 14.02 16.16 -10.47
CA LYS A 22 14.58 14.83 -10.26
C LYS A 22 13.64 13.96 -9.43
N THR A 23 13.41 12.73 -9.87
CA THR A 23 12.78 11.66 -9.09
C THR A 23 13.79 11.13 -8.09
N VAL A 24 13.58 11.40 -6.80
CA VAL A 24 14.36 10.78 -5.72
C VAL A 24 13.50 9.70 -5.06
N GLN A 25 14.09 8.52 -4.85
CA GLN A 25 13.48 7.37 -4.23
C GLN A 25 13.94 7.30 -2.76
N PHE A 26 13.02 7.37 -1.79
CA PHE A 26 13.36 7.34 -0.37
C PHE A 26 12.74 6.14 0.34
N SER A 27 13.56 5.35 1.04
CA SER A 27 13.09 4.32 1.98
C SER A 27 12.25 4.97 3.09
N GLN A 28 10.96 4.66 3.24
CA GLN A 28 10.09 5.22 4.30
C GLN A 28 10.62 4.81 5.66
N LYS A 29 11.00 3.54 5.79
CA LYS A 29 11.56 2.97 7.01
C LYS A 29 12.84 3.70 7.40
N ASP A 30 13.77 3.88 6.45
CA ASP A 30 15.03 4.55 6.75
C ASP A 30 14.81 6.04 7.06
N SER A 31 13.95 6.71 6.29
CA SER A 31 13.62 8.13 6.46
C SER A 31 12.96 8.38 7.82
N PHE A 32 12.08 7.47 8.26
CA PHE A 32 11.47 7.53 9.58
C PHE A 32 12.48 7.22 10.68
N ASN A 33 13.31 6.18 10.52
CA ASN A 33 14.34 5.84 11.51
C ASN A 33 15.34 6.97 11.75
N GLU A 34 15.64 7.78 10.74
CA GLU A 34 16.55 8.93 10.87
C GLU A 34 16.05 10.04 11.79
N ILE A 35 14.72 10.19 11.93
CA ILE A 35 14.12 11.27 12.75
C ILE A 35 13.78 10.85 14.18
N LEU A 36 13.96 9.56 14.50
CA LEU A 36 13.75 9.06 15.84
C LEU A 36 14.92 9.45 16.75
N THR A 37 14.60 9.63 18.03
CA THR A 37 15.59 9.64 19.10
C THR A 37 16.40 8.34 19.11
N GLU A 38 17.65 8.41 19.55
CA GLU A 38 18.57 7.27 19.53
C GLU A 38 18.02 6.04 20.27
N GLU A 39 17.37 6.25 21.42
CA GLU A 39 16.79 5.18 22.23
C GLU A 39 15.62 4.50 21.51
N CYS A 40 14.72 5.30 20.91
CA CYS A 40 13.59 4.79 20.16
C CYS A 40 14.03 4.06 18.89
N ARG A 41 14.97 4.64 18.13
CA ARG A 41 15.55 4.03 16.93
C ARG A 41 16.12 2.64 17.21
N LYS A 42 16.88 2.49 18.30
CA LYS A 42 17.45 1.20 18.72
C LYS A 42 16.38 0.18 19.07
N GLU A 43 15.29 0.60 19.72
CA GLU A 43 14.19 -0.29 20.06
C GLU A 43 13.45 -0.75 18.79
N VAL A 44 13.09 0.19 17.92
CA VAL A 44 12.45 -0.07 16.62
C VAL A 44 13.28 -1.04 15.78
N ALA A 45 14.59 -0.83 15.65
CA ALA A 45 15.46 -1.69 14.87
C ALA A 45 15.51 -3.15 15.36
N ASN A 46 15.20 -3.38 16.64
CA ASN A 46 15.17 -4.72 17.24
C ASN A 46 13.76 -5.30 17.34
N ASN A 47 12.72 -4.54 16.98
CA ASN A 47 11.33 -4.95 17.10
C ASN A 47 10.80 -5.50 15.77
N LYS A 48 10.80 -6.83 15.63
CA LYS A 48 10.27 -7.52 14.44
C LYS A 48 8.77 -7.27 14.21
N LEU A 49 8.01 -7.04 15.27
CA LEU A 49 6.57 -6.81 15.17
C LEU A 49 6.28 -5.44 14.57
N PHE A 50 7.06 -4.42 14.92
CA PHE A 50 6.98 -3.09 14.30
C PHE A 50 7.23 -3.16 12.79
N ASP A 51 8.28 -3.86 12.36
CA ASP A 51 8.56 -4.05 10.94
C ASP A 51 7.42 -4.76 10.21
N LYS A 52 6.91 -5.85 10.79
CA LYS A 52 5.78 -6.63 10.24
C LYS A 52 4.50 -5.79 10.12
N CYS A 53 4.13 -5.07 11.17
CA CYS A 53 2.82 -4.39 11.22
C CYS A 53 2.83 -3.04 10.51
N ILE A 54 3.95 -2.31 10.54
CA ILE A 54 4.04 -0.95 9.97
C ILE A 54 4.63 -0.99 8.57
N PHE A 55 5.80 -1.61 8.40
CA PHE A 55 6.64 -1.45 7.21
C PHE A 55 6.67 -2.66 6.25
N GLU A 56 5.91 -3.73 6.52
CA GLU A 56 5.82 -4.86 5.60
C GLU A 56 5.29 -4.42 4.22
N GLU A 57 6.02 -4.81 3.18
CA GLU A 57 5.83 -4.37 1.79
C GLU A 57 4.87 -5.27 1.02
N PHE A 58 4.04 -4.64 0.19
CA PHE A 58 3.18 -5.34 -0.75
C PHE A 58 3.86 -5.48 -2.11
N THR A 59 3.81 -6.68 -2.64
CA THR A 59 4.19 -7.06 -4.00
C THR A 59 2.99 -7.76 -4.65
N VAL A 60 3.00 -7.85 -5.98
CA VAL A 60 1.94 -8.55 -6.71
C VAL A 60 1.86 -10.03 -6.28
N SER A 61 2.98 -10.64 -5.91
CA SER A 61 3.05 -12.05 -5.52
C SER A 61 2.66 -12.33 -4.07
N ASN A 62 2.85 -11.38 -3.14
CA ASN A 62 2.64 -11.60 -1.70
C ASN A 62 1.39 -10.91 -1.12
N ILE A 63 0.64 -10.13 -1.91
CA ILE A 63 -0.48 -9.29 -1.40
C ILE A 63 -1.46 -10.06 -0.50
N LYS A 64 -1.81 -11.31 -0.86
CA LYS A 64 -2.73 -12.12 -0.05
C LYS A 64 -2.12 -12.53 1.29
N GLU A 65 -0.84 -12.90 1.29
CA GLU A 65 -0.09 -13.26 2.50
C GLU A 65 0.05 -12.04 3.42
N VAL A 66 0.48 -10.90 2.87
CA VAL A 66 0.67 -9.65 3.61
C VAL A 66 -0.66 -9.15 4.18
N CYS A 67 -1.75 -9.25 3.42
CA CYS A 67 -3.08 -8.93 3.93
C CYS A 67 -3.48 -9.80 5.13
N GLY A 68 -3.01 -11.05 5.20
CA GLY A 68 -3.22 -11.94 6.34
C GLY A 68 -2.30 -11.64 7.53
N SER A 69 -1.01 -11.36 7.28
CA SER A 69 -0.01 -11.09 8.33
C SER A 69 -0.18 -9.70 8.95
N LYS A 70 -0.18 -8.66 8.12
CA LYS A 70 -0.19 -7.25 8.51
C LYS A 70 -1.51 -6.84 9.17
N TYR A 71 -2.60 -7.52 8.84
CA TYR A 71 -3.92 -7.27 9.42
C TYR A 71 -4.42 -8.39 10.33
N SER A 72 -3.49 -9.16 10.90
CA SER A 72 -3.74 -10.15 11.94
C SER A 72 -4.13 -9.51 13.28
N ASP A 73 -4.69 -10.30 14.19
CA ASP A 73 -5.01 -9.85 15.56
C ASP A 73 -3.77 -9.36 16.33
N GLU A 74 -2.60 -9.92 16.02
CA GLU A 74 -1.32 -9.50 16.61
C GLU A 74 -0.99 -8.06 16.20
N CYS A 75 -1.07 -7.75 14.89
CA CYS A 75 -0.83 -6.39 14.40
C CYS A 75 -1.93 -5.42 14.80
N ASN A 76 -3.19 -5.84 14.84
CA ASN A 76 -4.28 -4.99 15.34
C ASN A 76 -4.04 -4.55 16.80
N LYS A 77 -3.59 -5.47 17.67
CA LYS A 77 -3.22 -5.12 19.05
C LYS A 77 -2.01 -4.20 19.10
N PHE A 78 -1.01 -4.45 18.27
CA PHE A 78 0.17 -3.60 18.15
C PHE A 78 -0.19 -2.18 17.74
N ASP A 79 -0.96 -2.03 16.66
CA ASP A 79 -1.33 -0.75 16.05
C ASP A 79 -2.25 0.10 16.94
N GLN A 80 -3.07 -0.55 17.78
CA GLN A 80 -3.92 0.15 18.76
C GLN A 80 -3.13 0.76 19.91
N ASP A 81 -1.96 0.22 20.25
CA ASP A 81 -1.15 0.67 21.38
C ASP A 81 0.36 0.50 21.12
N ILE A 82 0.84 1.14 20.05
CA ILE A 82 2.26 1.11 19.63
C ILE A 82 3.18 1.55 20.78
N MET A 83 2.75 2.57 21.54
CA MET A 83 3.58 3.17 22.59
C MET A 83 3.81 2.22 23.77
N SER A 84 2.83 1.37 24.12
CA SER A 84 3.03 0.33 25.15
C SER A 84 4.03 -0.75 24.73
N GLN A 85 4.10 -1.03 23.43
CA GLN A 85 4.96 -2.07 22.84
C GLN A 85 6.38 -1.55 22.59
N LEU A 86 6.56 -0.23 22.60
CA LEU A 86 7.83 0.47 22.38
C LEU A 86 8.06 1.50 23.51
N PRO A 87 8.32 1.04 24.76
CA PRO A 87 8.41 1.94 25.91
C PRO A 87 9.57 2.95 25.81
N LYS A 88 10.66 2.66 25.11
CA LYS A 88 11.75 3.64 24.89
C LYS A 88 11.36 4.70 23.87
N CYS A 89 10.32 4.44 23.08
CA CYS A 89 9.71 5.43 22.21
C CYS A 89 8.62 6.28 22.88
N ALA A 90 8.24 6.01 24.14
CA ALA A 90 7.14 6.68 24.85
C ALA A 90 7.18 8.22 24.79
N ASN A 91 8.38 8.80 24.75
CA ASN A 91 8.59 10.25 24.73
C ASN A 91 8.99 10.80 23.36
N ASP A 92 9.16 9.95 22.34
CA ASP A 92 9.55 10.38 21.00
C ASP A 92 8.36 11.07 20.29
N PRO A 93 8.49 12.35 19.89
CA PRO A 93 7.40 13.08 19.27
C PRO A 93 7.02 12.54 17.88
N ASN A 94 7.98 11.96 17.13
CA ASN A 94 7.72 11.40 15.81
C ASN A 94 7.03 10.04 15.92
N MET A 95 7.38 9.22 16.92
CA MET A 95 6.64 8.00 17.20
C MET A 95 5.19 8.29 17.63
N LYS A 96 4.95 9.32 18.46
CA LYS A 96 3.57 9.72 18.83
C LYS A 96 2.72 10.09 17.63
N LYS A 97 3.30 10.88 16.70
CA LYS A 97 2.63 11.24 15.44
C LYS A 97 2.34 10.01 14.57
N LEU A 98 3.30 9.08 14.46
CA LEU A 98 3.09 7.82 13.73
C LEU A 98 1.98 6.99 14.38
N ALA A 99 1.96 6.89 15.71
CA ALA A 99 0.96 6.10 16.42
C ALA A 99 -0.46 6.63 16.21
N GLU A 100 -0.66 7.94 16.27
CA GLU A 100 -1.94 8.57 15.96
C GLU A 100 -2.36 8.31 14.51
N TYR A 101 -1.42 8.46 13.58
CA TYR A 101 -1.66 8.19 12.17
C TYR A 101 -2.06 6.74 11.91
N VAL A 102 -1.33 5.77 12.47
CA VAL A 102 -1.60 4.34 12.30
C VAL A 102 -2.98 4.00 12.83
N LYS A 103 -3.32 4.50 14.02
CA LYS A 103 -4.64 4.29 14.64
C LYS A 103 -5.78 4.76 13.73
N ASP A 104 -5.65 5.93 13.12
CA ASP A 104 -6.67 6.49 12.24
C ASP A 104 -6.73 5.78 10.89
N SER A 105 -5.60 5.32 10.40
CA SER A 105 -5.43 4.87 9.01
C SER A 105 -5.51 3.36 8.81
N TYR A 106 -5.30 2.57 9.87
CA TYR A 106 -5.19 1.11 9.82
C TYR A 106 -6.35 0.46 9.05
N ALA A 107 -7.59 0.71 9.48
CA ALA A 107 -8.76 0.09 8.87
C ALA A 107 -8.98 0.55 7.42
N ILE A 108 -8.57 1.78 7.10
CA ILE A 108 -8.71 2.34 5.75
C ILE A 108 -7.74 1.66 4.80
N TYR A 109 -6.46 1.61 5.14
CA TYR A 109 -5.47 0.98 4.26
C TYR A 109 -5.65 -0.54 4.21
N LYS A 110 -6.09 -1.18 5.30
CA LYS A 110 -6.53 -2.58 5.26
C LYS A 110 -7.54 -2.81 4.15
N ASN A 111 -8.62 -2.04 4.16
CA ASN A 111 -9.67 -2.19 3.16
C ASN A 111 -9.17 -1.80 1.78
N TYR A 112 -8.33 -0.77 1.66
CA TYR A 112 -7.80 -0.35 0.37
C TYR A 112 -6.96 -1.44 -0.30
N TYR A 113 -5.96 -2.00 0.39
CA TYR A 113 -5.06 -3.00 -0.20
C TYR A 113 -5.65 -4.40 -0.29
N CYS A 114 -6.58 -4.74 0.61
CA CYS A 114 -7.08 -6.11 0.72
C CYS A 114 -8.46 -6.32 0.15
N THR A 115 -9.17 -5.28 -0.32
CA THR A 115 -10.45 -5.49 -1.00
C THR A 115 -10.24 -6.12 -2.37
N VAL A 116 -11.09 -7.10 -2.67
CA VAL A 116 -11.20 -7.72 -3.99
C VAL A 116 -12.51 -7.33 -4.66
N THR A 117 -12.45 -7.28 -5.98
CA THR A 117 -13.59 -7.17 -6.89
C THR A 117 -14.53 -8.37 -6.76
N SER A 118 -15.74 -8.25 -7.31
CA SER A 118 -16.70 -9.36 -7.40
C SER A 118 -16.18 -10.67 -8.00
N ASP A 119 -15.18 -10.64 -8.90
CA ASP A 119 -14.54 -11.83 -9.47
C ASP A 119 -13.37 -12.36 -8.62
N GLY A 120 -13.19 -11.82 -7.40
CA GLY A 120 -12.19 -12.27 -6.44
C GLY A 120 -10.77 -11.81 -6.75
N LYS A 121 -10.59 -10.78 -7.58
CA LYS A 121 -9.28 -10.21 -7.93
C LYS A 121 -9.01 -8.95 -7.12
N THR A 122 -7.74 -8.65 -6.83
CA THR A 122 -7.35 -7.37 -6.22
C THR A 122 -7.81 -6.20 -7.11
N CYS A 123 -8.22 -5.09 -6.47
CA CYS A 123 -8.55 -3.86 -7.19
C CYS A 123 -7.43 -3.44 -8.16
N PRO A 124 -7.76 -3.15 -9.44
CA PRO A 124 -6.76 -2.82 -10.47
C PRO A 124 -5.79 -1.70 -10.09
N SER A 125 -6.27 -0.64 -9.44
CA SER A 125 -5.43 0.50 -9.04
C SER A 125 -4.35 0.07 -8.04
N VAL A 126 -4.69 -0.81 -7.08
CA VAL A 126 -3.76 -1.34 -6.08
C VAL A 126 -2.64 -2.13 -6.75
N LEU A 127 -2.98 -3.02 -7.69
CA LEU A 127 -1.99 -3.77 -8.45
C LEU A 127 -1.05 -2.84 -9.22
N LYS A 128 -1.61 -1.81 -9.88
CA LYS A 128 -0.80 -0.85 -10.62
C LYS A 128 0.09 0.02 -9.75
N ILE A 129 -0.38 0.43 -8.57
CA ILE A 129 0.45 1.16 -7.61
C ILE A 129 1.66 0.29 -7.22
N ILE A 130 1.42 -0.97 -6.86
CA ILE A 130 2.48 -1.91 -6.50
C ILE A 130 3.46 -2.12 -7.67
N GLU A 131 2.97 -2.39 -8.88
CA GLU A 131 3.81 -2.57 -10.09
C GLU A 131 4.57 -1.28 -10.48
N SER A 132 3.96 -0.11 -10.33
CA SER A 132 4.53 1.17 -10.76
C SER A 132 5.68 1.64 -9.89
N ASN A 133 5.70 1.23 -8.61
CA ASN A 133 6.83 1.43 -7.73
C ASN A 133 8.10 0.76 -8.32
N GLU A 134 7.92 -0.25 -9.16
CA GLU A 134 9.02 -0.87 -9.92
C GLU A 134 9.41 -0.09 -11.18
N LYS A 135 8.54 0.79 -11.72
CA LYS A 135 8.63 1.33 -13.10
C LYS A 135 8.51 2.86 -13.26
N LYS A 136 8.36 3.66 -12.19
CA LYS A 136 8.35 5.16 -12.21
C LYS A 136 7.37 5.82 -13.19
N GLN A 137 6.14 5.30 -13.28
CA GLN A 137 5.09 5.84 -14.17
C GLN A 137 4.15 6.82 -13.45
N ASP A 138 3.49 7.72 -14.21
CA ASP A 138 2.53 8.71 -13.71
C ASP A 138 1.28 8.01 -13.13
N PRO A 139 1.05 8.11 -11.82
CA PRO A 139 0.09 7.25 -11.15
C PRO A 139 -1.33 7.82 -11.05
N GLY A 140 -1.55 9.06 -11.48
CA GLY A 140 -2.90 9.65 -11.54
C GLY A 140 -3.88 8.84 -12.40
N GLU A 141 -3.38 8.10 -13.39
CA GLU A 141 -4.19 7.25 -14.27
C GLU A 141 -4.58 5.90 -13.64
N TYR A 142 -3.85 5.39 -12.64
CA TYR A 142 -4.16 4.08 -12.05
C TYR A 142 -5.48 4.08 -11.31
N HIS A 143 -5.81 5.21 -10.71
CA HIS A 143 -7.03 5.43 -9.98
C HIS A 143 -8.28 5.28 -10.83
N LYS A 144 -8.17 5.46 -12.15
CA LYS A 144 -9.29 5.34 -13.08
C LYS A 144 -9.62 3.88 -13.41
N LEU A 145 -8.71 2.96 -13.11
CA LEU A 145 -8.88 1.54 -13.43
C LEU A 145 -9.93 0.86 -12.54
N ASP A 146 -10.26 1.47 -11.41
CA ASP A 146 -11.24 0.95 -10.47
C ASP A 146 -12.68 1.37 -10.82
N CYS A 147 -12.87 2.23 -11.82
CA CYS A 147 -14.19 2.78 -12.15
C CYS A 147 -15.25 1.74 -12.51
N ASP A 148 -14.86 0.51 -12.86
CA ASP A 148 -15.82 -0.55 -13.15
C ASP A 148 -16.35 -1.28 -11.90
N TYR A 149 -15.75 -1.03 -10.71
CA TYR A 149 -16.02 -1.77 -9.47
C TYR A 149 -16.35 -0.82 -8.31
N GLN A 150 -17.61 -0.82 -7.85
CA GLN A 150 -18.04 0.02 -6.73
C GLN A 150 -17.23 -0.25 -5.46
N SER A 151 -16.95 -1.52 -5.16
CA SER A 151 -16.16 -1.93 -4.01
C SER A 151 -14.78 -1.26 -3.97
N CYS A 152 -14.10 -1.18 -5.11
CA CYS A 152 -12.80 -0.56 -5.26
C CYS A 152 -12.88 0.97 -5.15
N ILE A 153 -13.87 1.60 -5.81
CA ILE A 153 -14.12 3.04 -5.69
C ILE A 153 -14.33 3.44 -4.21
N ASP A 154 -15.15 2.69 -3.46
CA ASP A 154 -15.49 3.01 -2.09
C ASP A 154 -14.27 3.01 -1.15
N VAL A 155 -13.40 2.00 -1.27
CA VAL A 155 -12.19 1.91 -0.44
C VAL A 155 -11.14 2.91 -0.89
N GLN A 156 -11.03 3.18 -2.18
CA GLN A 156 -10.12 4.16 -2.74
C GLN A 156 -10.49 5.58 -2.31
N LEU A 157 -11.78 5.94 -2.33
CA LEU A 157 -12.24 7.25 -1.84
C LEU A 157 -11.83 7.47 -0.38
N LYS A 158 -12.02 6.48 0.49
CA LYS A 158 -11.59 6.56 1.89
C LYS A 158 -10.08 6.71 2.03
N ALA A 159 -9.31 5.97 1.23
CA ALA A 159 -7.85 6.08 1.21
C ALA A 159 -7.37 7.45 0.73
N GLN A 160 -8.01 8.04 -0.27
CA GLN A 160 -7.63 9.38 -0.75
C GLN A 160 -8.01 10.49 0.23
N GLU A 161 -9.15 10.40 0.91
CA GLU A 161 -9.51 11.33 1.97
C GLU A 161 -8.51 11.24 3.15
N MET A 162 -8.06 10.02 3.47
CA MET A 162 -7.02 9.77 4.47
C MET A 162 -5.65 10.34 4.06
N ASN A 163 -5.22 10.08 2.81
CA ASN A 163 -4.01 10.67 2.25
C ASN A 163 -4.05 12.20 2.31
N LYS A 164 -5.19 12.80 1.95
CA LYS A 164 -5.43 14.25 2.02
C LYS A 164 -5.31 14.79 3.44
N LYS A 165 -5.91 14.11 4.43
CA LYS A 165 -5.83 14.50 5.85
C LYS A 165 -4.39 14.56 6.35
N TYR A 166 -3.53 13.64 5.89
CA TYR A 166 -2.17 13.47 6.38
C TYR A 166 -1.07 13.91 5.41
N VAL A 167 -1.39 14.76 4.43
CA VAL A 167 -0.42 15.32 3.47
C VAL A 167 0.82 15.89 4.16
N GLN A 168 0.63 16.79 5.13
CA GLN A 168 1.75 17.39 5.87
C GLN A 168 2.52 16.35 6.68
N LEU A 169 1.80 15.45 7.35
CA LEU A 169 2.43 14.43 8.19
C LEU A 169 3.31 13.50 7.37
N ASN A 170 2.86 13.11 6.17
CA ASN A 170 3.65 12.28 5.28
C ASN A 170 4.99 12.94 4.95
N ASN A 171 4.98 14.26 4.70
CA ASN A 171 6.22 15.00 4.50
C ASN A 171 7.10 15.05 5.74
N ASP A 172 6.52 15.36 6.89
CA ASP A 172 7.25 15.44 8.16
C ASP A 172 7.95 14.13 8.51
N LEU A 173 7.26 13.00 8.33
CA LEU A 173 7.73 11.70 8.81
C LEU A 173 8.57 10.95 7.79
N PHE A 174 8.28 11.07 6.49
CA PHE A 174 8.84 10.13 5.53
C PHE A 174 9.51 10.76 4.30
N ILE A 175 9.06 11.93 3.85
CA ILE A 175 9.58 12.55 2.61
C ILE A 175 10.70 13.52 2.91
N ARG A 176 10.47 14.38 3.91
CA ARG A 176 11.40 15.41 4.41
C ARG A 176 11.98 16.29 3.30
N SER A 177 11.18 16.56 2.27
CA SER A 177 11.59 17.41 1.17
C SER A 177 11.21 18.87 1.44
N LYS A 178 12.17 19.79 1.23
CA LYS A 178 11.92 21.23 1.28
C LYS A 178 11.08 21.72 0.10
N ASP A 179 11.11 20.98 -1.01
CA ASP A 179 10.32 21.28 -2.20
C ASP A 179 8.90 20.69 -2.10
N TYR A 180 8.56 20.03 -0.98
CA TYR A 180 7.24 19.45 -0.79
C TYR A 180 6.18 20.54 -0.67
N ASN A 181 5.25 20.56 -1.62
CA ASN A 181 4.15 21.51 -1.63
C ASN A 181 2.85 20.82 -1.19
N VAL A 182 2.38 21.18 0.01
CA VAL A 182 1.16 20.65 0.63
C VAL A 182 -0.07 20.97 -0.20
N GLU A 183 -0.17 22.17 -0.75
CA GLU A 183 -1.32 22.60 -1.56
C GLU A 183 -1.42 21.79 -2.85
N VAL A 184 -0.29 21.58 -3.52
CA VAL A 184 -0.23 20.76 -4.75
C VAL A 184 -0.63 19.32 -4.48
N ASN A 185 -0.14 18.72 -3.38
CA ASN A 185 -0.50 17.35 -3.00
C ASN A 185 -1.97 17.24 -2.55
N THR A 186 -2.47 18.24 -1.81
CA THR A 186 -3.89 18.31 -1.43
C THR A 186 -4.77 18.41 -2.67
N LYS A 187 -4.38 19.25 -3.64
CA LYS A 187 -5.08 19.38 -4.91
C LYS A 187 -5.08 18.05 -5.67
N TYR A 188 -3.95 17.34 -5.72
CA TYR A 188 -3.88 16.03 -6.36
C TYR A 188 -4.93 15.06 -5.80
N PHE A 189 -4.98 14.91 -4.48
CA PHE A 189 -5.96 14.00 -3.86
C PHE A 189 -7.40 14.46 -4.11
N ASN A 190 -7.67 15.77 -4.10
CA ASN A 190 -8.98 16.30 -4.48
C ASN A 190 -9.34 15.98 -5.93
N ASP A 191 -8.43 16.16 -6.88
CA ASP A 191 -8.68 15.86 -8.29
C ASP A 191 -9.07 14.37 -8.49
N ILE A 192 -8.42 13.45 -7.77
CA ILE A 192 -8.78 12.02 -7.78
C ILE A 192 -10.16 11.79 -7.16
N ILE A 193 -10.43 12.37 -5.98
CA ILE A 193 -11.70 12.22 -5.27
C ILE A 193 -12.86 12.73 -6.13
N GLU A 194 -12.70 13.89 -6.76
CA GLU A 194 -13.69 14.48 -7.66
C GLU A 194 -13.94 13.58 -8.87
N TYR A 195 -12.88 13.06 -9.48
CA TYR A 195 -13.01 12.13 -10.60
C TYR A 195 -13.75 10.83 -10.20
N LEU A 196 -13.40 10.22 -9.07
CA LEU A 196 -14.06 9.00 -8.58
C LEU A 196 -15.55 9.20 -8.25
N LYS A 197 -15.94 10.42 -7.86
CA LYS A 197 -17.35 10.80 -7.63
C LYS A 197 -18.09 11.23 -8.89
N SER A 198 -17.37 11.43 -10.00
CA SER A 198 -17.92 11.99 -11.22
C SER A 198 -18.75 10.96 -12.01
N PRO A 199 -19.69 11.40 -12.87
CA PRO A 199 -20.38 10.51 -13.79
C PRO A 199 -19.44 9.73 -14.73
N GLN A 200 -18.23 10.23 -14.99
CA GLN A 200 -17.24 9.52 -15.82
C GLN A 200 -16.69 8.26 -15.15
N CYS A 201 -16.80 8.15 -13.82
CA CYS A 201 -16.39 6.98 -13.03
C CYS A 201 -17.60 6.27 -12.41
N ALA A 202 -18.72 6.22 -13.13
CA ALA A 202 -19.90 5.52 -12.66
C ALA A 202 -19.69 3.99 -12.74
N PRO A 203 -19.79 3.26 -11.61
CA PRO A 203 -19.53 1.83 -11.59
C PRO A 203 -20.54 1.04 -12.39
N LYS A 204 -20.01 0.14 -13.22
CA LYS A 204 -20.81 -0.87 -13.92
C LYS A 204 -21.22 -2.00 -12.96
N ASN A 205 -20.35 -2.36 -12.03
CA ASN A 205 -20.61 -3.39 -11.02
C ASN A 205 -20.87 -2.77 -9.65
N LYS A 206 -22.05 -3.02 -9.08
CA LYS A 206 -22.43 -2.61 -7.72
C LYS A 206 -22.18 -3.74 -6.72
N ASP A 207 -20.93 -4.15 -6.62
CA ASP A 207 -20.51 -5.25 -5.78
C ASP A 207 -20.28 -4.83 -4.33
N ALA A 208 -20.72 -5.66 -3.39
CA ALA A 208 -20.32 -5.55 -2.00
C ALA A 208 -18.91 -6.15 -1.88
N GLY A 209 -17.90 -5.29 -1.74
CA GLY A 209 -16.50 -5.72 -1.66
C GLY A 209 -16.26 -6.80 -0.61
N LYS A 210 -15.30 -7.69 -0.89
CA LYS A 210 -14.83 -8.72 0.06
C LYS A 210 -13.34 -8.53 0.31
N LEU A 211 -12.83 -9.04 1.42
CA LEU A 211 -11.38 -9.07 1.64
C LEU A 211 -10.75 -10.28 0.92
N ILE A 212 -9.51 -10.12 0.44
CA ILE A 212 -8.73 -11.17 -0.25
C ILE A 212 -8.47 -12.40 0.63
N THR A 213 -8.51 -12.22 1.96
CA THR A 213 -8.43 -13.28 2.97
C THR A 213 -9.69 -14.14 3.00
N ASP A 214 -10.84 -13.58 2.62
CA ASP A 214 -12.15 -14.23 2.63
C ASP A 214 -12.49 -14.85 1.26
N ALA A 215 -11.74 -14.46 0.23
CA ALA A 215 -11.86 -15.01 -1.12
C ALA A 215 -11.29 -16.45 -1.19
N PRO A 216 -11.99 -17.40 -1.83
CA PRO A 216 -11.50 -18.76 -2.05
C PRO A 216 -10.08 -18.73 -2.63
N SER A 217 -9.22 -19.64 -2.17
CA SER A 217 -7.80 -19.73 -2.56
C SER A 217 -7.53 -20.04 -4.04
N SER A 218 -8.54 -20.01 -4.91
CA SER A 218 -8.47 -20.43 -6.31
C SER A 218 -7.78 -19.45 -7.27
N THR A 219 -7.26 -18.32 -6.79
CA THR A 219 -6.56 -17.32 -7.64
C THR A 219 -5.31 -16.78 -6.95
N SER A 220 -4.38 -17.65 -6.55
CA SER A 220 -2.98 -17.23 -6.60
C SER A 220 -2.56 -17.26 -8.08
N GLY A 221 -2.02 -16.16 -8.58
CA GLY A 221 -1.42 -16.03 -9.91
C GLY A 221 -0.15 -16.89 -10.10
N ALA A 222 -0.03 -18.01 -9.40
CA ALA A 222 0.81 -19.09 -9.86
C ALA A 222 -0.01 -19.83 -10.92
N THR A 223 0.24 -19.54 -12.19
CA THR A 223 0.23 -20.58 -13.22
C THR A 223 1.18 -21.68 -12.73
N SER A 224 0.68 -22.54 -11.83
CA SER A 224 1.37 -23.74 -11.43
C SER A 224 1.50 -24.53 -12.71
N ILE A 225 2.74 -24.67 -13.17
CA ILE A 225 3.18 -25.60 -14.20
C ILE A 225 2.79 -27.00 -13.69
N LYS A 226 1.51 -27.35 -13.84
CA LYS A 226 0.97 -28.70 -13.64
C LYS A 226 0.75 -29.40 -14.98
N VAL A 227 1.15 -28.77 -16.08
CA VAL A 227 1.18 -29.35 -17.42
C VAL A 227 2.64 -29.47 -17.83
N LEU A 228 3.32 -30.53 -17.37
CA LEU A 228 4.53 -31.08 -18.01
C LEU A 228 5.06 -32.37 -17.36
N SER A 229 4.57 -32.79 -16.18
CA SER A 229 5.00 -34.09 -15.62
C SER A 229 4.46 -35.29 -16.40
N SER A 230 3.31 -35.15 -17.07
CA SER A 230 2.73 -36.20 -17.93
C SER A 230 3.43 -36.33 -19.29
N PHE A 231 4.08 -35.27 -19.79
CA PHE A 231 4.84 -35.34 -21.04
C PHE A 231 6.26 -35.89 -20.83
N LEU A 232 6.87 -35.65 -19.67
CA LEU A 232 8.19 -36.21 -19.35
C LEU A 232 8.16 -37.74 -19.18
N SER A 233 7.05 -38.29 -18.68
CA SER A 233 6.87 -39.73 -18.50
C SER A 233 6.60 -40.47 -19.82
N LEU A 234 5.95 -39.80 -20.79
CA LEU A 234 5.78 -40.33 -22.15
C LEU A 234 7.08 -40.28 -22.99
N ALA A 235 7.93 -39.27 -22.78
CA ALA A 235 9.23 -39.18 -23.45
C ALA A 235 10.23 -40.25 -22.95
N LEU A 236 10.20 -40.59 -21.65
CA LEU A 236 11.05 -41.65 -21.09
C LEU A 236 10.66 -43.07 -21.54
N LEU A 237 9.39 -43.31 -21.84
CA LEU A 237 8.94 -44.59 -22.40
C LEU A 237 9.38 -44.82 -23.85
N TYR A 238 9.60 -43.75 -24.63
CA TYR A 238 10.04 -43.84 -26.02
C TYR A 238 11.56 -43.98 -26.22
N VAL A 239 12.35 -43.76 -25.17
CA VAL A 239 13.82 -43.92 -25.20
C VAL A 239 14.24 -45.32 -24.70
N LEU A 240 13.32 -46.06 -24.07
CA LEU A 240 13.57 -47.38 -23.48
C LEU A 240 12.92 -48.55 -24.23
N PHE A 241 12.31 -48.29 -25.38
CA PHE A 241 11.81 -49.28 -26.35
C PHE A 241 12.29 -48.90 -27.76
#